data_AF-A0A1S4D2R1-F1
#
_entry.id   AF-A0A1S4D2R1-F1
#
_cell.length_a   1.000
_cell.length_b   1.000
_cell.length_c   1.000
_cell.angle_alpha   90.00
_cell.angle_beta   90.00
_cell.angle_gamma   90.00
#
_symmetry.space_group_name_H-M   'P 1'
#
loop_
_entity.id
_entity.type
_entity.pdbx_description
1 polymer ?
#
loop_
_entity_poly.entity_id
_entity_poly.type
_entity_poly.pdbx_seq_one_letter_code
_entity_poly.pdbx_strand_id
1 'polypeptide(L)'
;MTEPKSSCSKEYFEDGFCSSDDKGGIFEDGVEEKVKKKKKKEKKRNQQRIISEEKGDNLMRDPLILLGSDIMLMILSCLDARSVALSLLVSRGWRAVASSDNIWSSKCDELWHDKAHLPRVAKMNGLSKLAAYSLSVMDGERKRVTKEDLCDHAWEFHFTEAAPEYWRMLDPYWNGTGPPMRRYFLPDGSQTAEPDDKVWGGHESCYSIVTSLLADGKIRQHYVRINRWPPMYVTRKNDWSWEISNNLRIYRSIPDADKEDGTGPLFLLY
;
A
#
# COMPACT_ATOMS: atom_id res chain seq x y z
N MET A 1 57.07 13.88 14.44
CA MET A 1 58.22 13.13 13.89
C MET A 1 57.70 12.26 12.76
N THR A 2 58.07 12.37 11.50
CA THR A 2 58.84 13.32 10.70
C THR A 2 58.57 12.84 9.26
N GLU A 3 58.15 13.75 8.41
CA GLU A 3 57.97 13.59 6.95
C GLU A 3 59.35 13.28 6.28
N PRO A 4 59.43 12.86 4.98
CA PRO A 4 59.20 13.83 3.92
C PRO A 4 58.58 13.33 2.60
N LYS A 5 57.96 14.32 1.97
CA LYS A 5 57.47 14.43 0.60
C LYS A 5 58.62 14.51 -0.42
N SER A 6 58.35 14.11 -1.65
CA SER A 6 59.12 14.44 -2.85
C SER A 6 58.22 15.22 -3.82
N SER A 7 58.78 16.29 -4.38
CA SER A 7 58.16 17.33 -5.20
C SER A 7 58.79 17.38 -6.61
N CYS A 8 58.31 18.33 -7.43
CA CYS A 8 58.88 18.91 -8.66
C CYS A 8 58.32 18.29 -9.96
N SER A 9 57.31 18.82 -10.68
CA SER A 9 57.05 20.12 -11.35
C SER A 9 57.62 20.25 -12.78
N LYS A 10 56.75 20.57 -13.76
CA LYS A 10 56.80 21.75 -14.65
C LYS A 10 55.78 21.68 -15.82
N GLU A 11 55.26 22.84 -16.18
CA GLU A 11 54.21 23.15 -17.15
C GLU A 11 54.77 23.73 -18.49
N TYR A 12 53.86 23.91 -19.48
CA TYR A 12 53.81 24.89 -20.60
C TYR A 12 54.79 24.73 -21.80
N PHE A 13 54.52 25.11 -23.06
CA PHE A 13 53.35 25.49 -23.90
C PHE A 13 53.88 25.66 -25.36
N GLU A 14 52.97 25.85 -26.33
CA GLU A 14 53.10 26.51 -27.67
C GLU A 14 53.22 25.74 -29.00
N ASP A 15 52.36 26.26 -29.89
CA ASP A 15 51.99 25.92 -31.26
C ASP A 15 53.03 26.33 -32.32
N GLY A 16 52.96 25.70 -33.49
CA GLY A 16 53.65 26.14 -34.70
C GLY A 16 52.80 25.89 -35.95
N PHE A 17 52.43 26.96 -36.66
CA PHE A 17 51.75 26.97 -37.96
C PHE A 17 52.76 27.39 -39.05
N CYS A 18 52.72 26.77 -40.24
CA CYS A 18 53.31 27.32 -41.47
C CYS A 18 52.58 26.81 -42.72
N SER A 19 52.55 27.66 -43.75
CA SER A 19 51.66 27.71 -44.92
C SER A 19 52.36 27.34 -46.25
N SER A 20 51.58 27.38 -47.36
CA SER A 20 51.91 27.53 -48.81
C SER A 20 51.75 26.28 -49.69
N ASP A 21 51.26 26.29 -50.95
CA ASP A 21 50.68 27.28 -51.87
C ASP A 21 49.98 26.58 -53.08
N ASP A 22 48.88 27.17 -53.54
CA ASP A 22 48.40 27.48 -54.91
C ASP A 22 48.40 26.51 -56.14
N LYS A 23 47.25 26.47 -56.86
CA LYS A 23 47.04 26.68 -58.32
C LYS A 23 45.59 26.39 -58.80
N GLY A 24 45.02 27.31 -59.58
CA GLY A 24 43.60 27.35 -59.99
C GLY A 24 43.19 26.70 -61.32
N GLY A 25 41.89 26.82 -61.64
CA GLY A 25 41.26 26.44 -62.92
C GLY A 25 39.71 26.59 -62.93
N ILE A 26 39.19 27.24 -63.98
CA ILE A 26 37.84 27.81 -64.22
C ILE A 26 36.70 26.76 -64.39
N PHE A 27 35.52 26.98 -63.76
CA PHE A 27 34.22 26.31 -64.09
C PHE A 27 33.01 27.15 -63.58
N GLU A 28 32.40 28.03 -64.39
CA GLU A 28 31.30 28.91 -63.92
C GLU A 28 29.86 28.43 -64.27
N ASP A 29 29.62 27.64 -65.31
CA ASP A 29 28.22 27.33 -65.72
C ASP A 29 27.51 26.25 -64.87
N GLY A 30 28.25 25.44 -64.11
CA GLY A 30 27.68 24.37 -63.29
C GLY A 30 27.21 24.81 -61.90
N VAL A 31 27.53 26.05 -61.48
CA VAL A 31 27.31 26.53 -60.12
C VAL A 31 25.91 27.12 -59.97
N GLU A 32 25.43 27.88 -60.95
CA GLU A 32 24.15 28.60 -60.86
C GLU A 32 22.93 27.65 -60.82
N GLU A 33 22.97 26.56 -61.60
CA GLU A 33 21.92 25.55 -61.62
C GLU A 33 21.88 24.73 -60.30
N LYS A 34 23.07 24.46 -59.73
CA LYS A 34 23.20 23.80 -58.42
C LYS A 34 22.66 24.70 -57.29
N VAL A 35 22.90 26.00 -57.35
CA VAL A 35 22.39 26.98 -56.38
C VAL A 35 20.86 27.07 -56.44
N LYS A 36 20.26 27.11 -57.65
CA LYS A 36 18.80 27.12 -57.84
C LYS A 36 18.14 25.83 -57.32
N LYS A 37 18.73 24.65 -57.59
CA LYS A 37 18.25 23.36 -57.06
C LYS A 37 18.38 23.28 -55.53
N LYS A 38 19.45 23.83 -54.95
CA LYS A 38 19.67 23.86 -53.49
C LYS A 38 18.61 24.74 -52.79
N LYS A 39 18.36 25.96 -53.28
CA LYS A 39 17.32 26.85 -52.75
C LYS A 39 15.91 26.24 -52.81
N LYS A 40 15.56 25.53 -53.90
CA LYS A 40 14.24 24.87 -54.03
C LYS A 40 14.08 23.68 -53.08
N LYS A 41 15.14 22.91 -52.83
CA LYS A 41 15.16 21.80 -51.87
C LYS A 41 15.05 22.30 -50.43
N GLU A 42 15.69 23.41 -50.12
CA GLU A 42 15.64 24.07 -48.82
C GLU A 42 14.26 24.66 -48.53
N LYS A 43 13.63 25.33 -49.51
CA LYS A 43 12.24 25.81 -49.39
C LYS A 43 11.24 24.67 -49.17
N LYS A 44 11.39 23.55 -49.92
CA LYS A 44 10.57 22.34 -49.70
C LYS A 44 10.78 21.76 -48.30
N ARG A 45 12.02 21.66 -47.82
CA ARG A 45 12.34 21.19 -46.46
C ARG A 45 11.78 22.11 -45.37
N ASN A 46 11.85 23.42 -45.57
CA ASN A 46 11.33 24.39 -44.61
C ASN A 46 9.80 24.36 -44.57
N GLN A 47 9.15 24.21 -45.73
CA GLN A 47 7.71 24.05 -45.81
C GLN A 47 7.25 22.69 -45.24
N GLN A 48 8.03 21.62 -45.43
CA GLN A 48 7.80 20.33 -44.78
C GLN A 48 7.98 20.41 -43.25
N ARG A 49 8.92 21.23 -42.76
CA ARG A 49 9.14 21.50 -41.33
C ARG A 49 7.97 22.28 -40.71
N ILE A 50 7.54 23.36 -41.35
CA ILE A 50 6.39 24.15 -40.91
C ILE A 50 5.12 23.29 -40.89
N ILE A 51 4.89 22.46 -41.91
CA ILE A 51 3.75 21.52 -41.96
C ILE A 51 3.88 20.42 -40.88
N SER A 52 5.10 19.99 -40.54
CA SER A 52 5.33 19.03 -39.45
C SER A 52 5.18 19.65 -38.05
N GLU A 53 5.52 20.92 -37.89
CA GLU A 53 5.34 21.69 -36.65
C GLU A 53 3.86 21.99 -36.43
N GLU A 54 3.12 22.42 -37.47
CA GLU A 54 1.67 22.65 -37.40
C GLU A 54 0.85 21.35 -37.23
N LYS A 55 1.30 20.21 -37.80
CA LYS A 55 0.66 18.90 -37.55
C LYS A 55 1.04 18.28 -36.21
N GLY A 56 2.18 18.67 -35.63
CA GLY A 56 2.66 18.17 -34.34
C GLY A 56 1.92 18.77 -33.14
N ASP A 57 1.33 19.96 -33.29
CA ASP A 57 0.68 20.69 -32.20
C ASP A 57 -0.77 20.22 -31.91
N ASN A 58 -1.32 19.33 -32.75
CA ASN A 58 -2.60 18.64 -32.53
C ASN A 58 -2.45 17.27 -31.83
N LEU A 59 -1.22 16.88 -31.44
CA LEU A 59 -1.02 15.71 -30.59
C LEU A 59 -1.36 16.06 -29.13
N MET A 60 -2.58 15.69 -28.72
CA MET A 60 -2.99 15.40 -27.32
C MET A 60 -2.10 16.05 -26.25
N ARG A 61 -2.32 17.34 -26.01
CA ARG A 61 -1.67 18.06 -24.89
C ARG A 61 -2.08 17.42 -23.56
N ASP A 62 -1.14 17.27 -22.63
CA ASP A 62 -1.39 16.68 -21.30
C ASP A 62 -2.57 17.42 -20.64
N PRO A 63 -3.65 16.71 -20.26
CA PRO A 63 -4.82 17.35 -19.65
C PRO A 63 -4.46 18.06 -18.35
N LEU A 64 -3.42 17.63 -17.62
CA LEU A 64 -2.95 18.34 -16.44
C LEU A 64 -2.43 19.75 -16.78
N ILE A 65 -1.75 19.92 -17.92
CA ILE A 65 -1.25 21.22 -18.36
C ILE A 65 -2.41 22.10 -18.85
N LEU A 66 -3.39 21.51 -19.54
CA LEU A 66 -4.53 22.23 -20.09
C LEU A 66 -5.55 22.67 -19.03
N LEU A 67 -5.90 21.77 -18.12
CA LEU A 67 -6.98 21.96 -17.13
C LEU A 67 -6.46 22.54 -15.81
N GLY A 68 -5.17 22.39 -15.54
CA GLY A 68 -4.55 22.75 -14.26
C GLY A 68 -4.85 21.74 -13.16
N SER A 69 -4.16 21.91 -12.03
CA SER A 69 -4.19 20.96 -10.90
C SER A 69 -5.56 20.86 -10.22
N ASP A 70 -6.30 21.97 -10.11
CA ASP A 70 -7.57 22.01 -9.36
C ASP A 70 -8.66 21.21 -10.06
N ILE A 71 -8.83 21.43 -11.37
CA ILE A 71 -9.79 20.68 -12.19
C ILE A 71 -9.35 19.21 -12.29
N MET A 72 -8.04 18.97 -12.41
CA MET A 72 -7.51 17.61 -12.42
C MET A 72 -7.81 16.87 -11.11
N LEU A 73 -7.69 17.55 -9.96
CA LEU A 73 -8.05 17.00 -8.66
C LEU A 73 -9.53 16.63 -8.62
N MET A 74 -10.43 17.51 -9.08
CA MET A 74 -11.86 17.22 -9.16
C MET A 74 -12.16 15.99 -10.02
N ILE A 75 -11.51 15.87 -11.17
CA ILE A 75 -11.67 14.71 -12.07
C ILE A 75 -11.19 13.43 -11.38
N LEU A 76 -9.99 13.44 -10.78
CA LEU A 76 -9.41 12.28 -10.12
C LEU A 76 -10.21 11.85 -8.88
N SER A 77 -10.82 12.79 -8.16
CA SER A 77 -11.73 12.49 -7.04
C SER A 77 -12.95 11.67 -7.45
N CYS A 78 -13.39 11.74 -8.71
CA CYS A 78 -14.50 10.95 -9.23
C CYS A 78 -14.12 9.50 -9.60
N LEU A 79 -12.83 9.17 -9.61
CA LEU A 79 -12.36 7.83 -9.99
C LEU A 79 -12.35 6.86 -8.80
N ASP A 80 -12.34 5.56 -9.09
CA ASP A 80 -12.12 4.53 -8.08
C ASP A 80 -10.65 4.50 -7.62
N ALA A 81 -10.39 3.97 -6.42
CA ALA A 81 -9.06 3.98 -5.80
C ALA A 81 -7.98 3.34 -6.69
N ARG A 82 -8.33 2.30 -7.47
CA ARG A 82 -7.38 1.66 -8.39
C ARG A 82 -6.98 2.60 -9.52
N SER A 83 -7.92 3.30 -10.14
CA SER A 83 -7.65 4.24 -11.22
C SER A 83 -6.85 5.46 -10.75
N VAL A 84 -7.12 5.95 -9.53
CA VAL A 84 -6.30 6.99 -8.89
C VAL A 84 -4.87 6.48 -8.63
N ALA A 85 -4.73 5.25 -8.12
CA ALA A 85 -3.41 4.65 -7.90
C ALA A 85 -2.60 4.52 -9.20
N LEU A 86 -3.24 4.13 -10.31
CA LEU A 86 -2.58 4.06 -11.61
C LEU A 86 -2.15 5.45 -12.12
N SER A 87 -2.92 6.48 -11.80
CA SER A 87 -2.59 7.88 -12.13
C SER A 87 -1.28 8.35 -11.48
N LEU A 88 -0.90 7.79 -10.33
CA LEU A 88 0.40 8.05 -9.68
C LEU A 88 1.60 7.60 -10.53
N LEU A 89 1.41 6.73 -11.52
CA LEU A 89 2.47 6.16 -12.35
C LEU A 89 2.69 6.91 -13.67
N VAL A 90 1.80 7.86 -14.01
CA VAL A 90 1.81 8.55 -15.30
C VAL A 90 2.97 9.54 -15.42
N SER A 91 3.06 10.50 -14.51
CA SER A 91 4.12 11.52 -14.49
C SER A 91 4.30 12.13 -13.10
N ARG A 92 5.35 12.94 -12.90
CA ARG A 92 5.57 13.65 -11.63
C ARG A 92 4.44 14.62 -11.30
N GLY A 93 3.90 15.32 -12.30
CA GLY A 93 2.78 16.26 -12.11
C GLY A 93 1.50 15.52 -11.72
N TRP A 94 1.18 14.44 -12.44
CA TRP A 94 0.02 13.60 -12.12
C TRP A 94 0.14 12.98 -10.73
N ARG A 95 1.33 12.51 -10.36
CA ARG A 95 1.59 12.00 -9.01
C ARG A 95 1.31 13.04 -7.94
N ALA A 96 1.75 14.29 -8.14
CA ALA A 96 1.54 15.36 -7.15
C ALA A 96 0.05 15.61 -6.86
N VAL A 97 -0.81 15.56 -7.90
CA VAL A 97 -2.27 15.70 -7.75
C VAL A 97 -2.90 14.42 -7.21
N ALA A 98 -2.57 13.27 -7.80
CA ALA A 98 -3.15 11.98 -7.44
C ALA A 98 -2.76 11.48 -6.05
N SER A 99 -1.68 12.00 -5.43
CA SER A 99 -1.31 11.71 -4.05
C SER A 99 -2.00 12.61 -3.02
N SER A 100 -2.92 13.48 -3.43
CA SER A 100 -3.60 14.43 -2.54
C SER A 100 -4.47 13.72 -1.50
N ASP A 101 -4.31 14.11 -0.23
CA ASP A 101 -5.12 13.59 0.88
C ASP A 101 -6.60 13.91 0.74
N ASN A 102 -6.98 14.94 -0.05
CA ASN A 102 -8.38 15.21 -0.34
C ASN A 102 -9.04 14.06 -1.12
N ILE A 103 -8.32 13.45 -2.06
CA ILE A 103 -8.81 12.30 -2.83
C ILE A 103 -8.84 11.07 -1.91
N TRP A 104 -7.72 10.81 -1.23
CA TRP A 104 -7.55 9.57 -0.47
C TRP A 104 -8.33 9.55 0.85
N SER A 105 -8.74 10.69 1.41
CA SER A 105 -9.63 10.72 2.58
C SER A 105 -10.95 10.02 2.26
N SER A 106 -11.62 10.43 1.18
CA SER A 106 -12.87 9.80 0.73
C SER A 106 -12.67 8.32 0.40
N LYS A 107 -11.53 7.93 -0.18
CA LYS A 107 -11.23 6.52 -0.46
C LYS A 107 -10.96 5.69 0.79
N CYS A 108 -10.36 6.27 1.82
CA CYS A 108 -10.26 5.61 3.12
C CYS A 108 -11.65 5.40 3.73
N ASP A 109 -12.52 6.41 3.69
CA ASP A 109 -13.86 6.30 4.24
C ASP A 109 -14.67 5.21 3.51
N GLU A 110 -14.61 5.18 2.18
CA GLU A 110 -15.19 4.11 1.34
C GLU A 110 -14.63 2.73 1.70
N LEU A 111 -13.31 2.61 1.86
CA LEU A 111 -12.65 1.35 2.19
C LEU A 111 -13.00 0.85 3.60
N TRP A 112 -13.17 1.77 4.55
CA TRP A 112 -13.34 1.48 5.97
C TRP A 112 -14.80 1.30 6.39
N HIS A 113 -15.78 1.67 5.55
CA HIS A 113 -17.21 1.70 5.89
C HIS A 113 -17.74 0.45 6.61
N ASP A 114 -17.35 -0.73 6.13
CA ASP A 114 -17.82 -2.02 6.64
C ASP A 114 -16.71 -2.84 7.32
N LYS A 115 -15.70 -2.16 7.88
CA LYS A 115 -14.55 -2.84 8.50
C LYS A 115 -14.71 -2.91 10.01
N ALA A 116 -14.50 -4.08 10.58
CA ALA A 116 -14.50 -4.34 12.01
C ALA A 116 -13.27 -3.72 12.69
N HIS A 117 -12.09 -3.88 12.07
CA HIS A 117 -10.80 -3.46 12.63
C HIS A 117 -9.90 -2.84 11.57
N LEU A 118 -9.22 -1.77 11.94
CA LEU A 118 -8.15 -1.13 11.17
C LEU A 118 -6.79 -1.41 11.83
N PRO A 119 -5.70 -1.51 11.05
CA PRO A 119 -4.37 -1.58 11.64
C PRO A 119 -4.07 -0.29 12.41
N ARG A 120 -3.53 -0.41 13.64
CA ARG A 120 -3.18 0.77 14.48
C ARG A 120 -2.31 1.78 13.75
N VAL A 121 -1.41 1.31 12.89
CA VAL A 121 -0.55 2.18 12.07
C VAL A 121 -1.36 3.10 11.17
N ALA A 122 -2.50 2.68 10.61
CA ALA A 122 -3.34 3.54 9.77
C ALA A 122 -4.06 4.65 10.55
N LYS A 123 -4.14 4.53 11.88
CA LYS A 123 -4.71 5.55 12.79
C LYS A 123 -3.66 6.52 13.35
N MET A 124 -2.37 6.36 13.02
CA MET A 124 -1.33 7.26 13.53
C MET A 124 -1.43 8.66 12.92
N ASN A 125 -1.30 9.68 13.76
CA ASN A 125 -1.28 11.08 13.33
C ASN A 125 -0.06 11.36 12.42
N GLY A 126 -0.27 12.17 11.38
CA GLY A 126 0.79 12.60 10.45
C GLY A 126 1.04 11.67 9.26
N LEU A 127 0.31 10.56 9.13
CA LEU A 127 0.31 9.76 7.92
C LEU A 127 -0.53 10.40 6.82
N SER A 128 -0.04 10.33 5.58
CA SER A 128 -0.87 10.64 4.42
C SER A 128 -1.98 9.61 4.28
N LYS A 129 -3.11 10.04 3.72
CA LYS A 129 -4.28 9.19 3.51
C LYS A 129 -4.00 8.10 2.49
N LEU A 130 -3.16 8.37 1.49
CA LEU A 130 -2.65 7.35 0.57
C LEU A 130 -1.88 6.24 1.32
N ALA A 131 -1.02 6.62 2.29
CA ALA A 131 -0.28 5.65 3.09
C ALA A 131 -1.21 4.86 4.01
N ALA A 132 -2.15 5.52 4.68
CA ALA A 132 -3.16 4.87 5.52
C ALA A 132 -4.01 3.87 4.72
N TYR A 133 -4.47 4.24 3.53
CA TYR A 133 -5.18 3.35 2.60
C TYR A 133 -4.34 2.13 2.24
N SER A 134 -3.09 2.36 1.80
CA SER A 134 -2.19 1.30 1.38
C SER A 134 -1.88 0.31 2.52
N LEU A 135 -1.61 0.82 3.72
CA LEU A 135 -1.38 0.01 4.91
C LEU A 135 -2.63 -0.80 5.29
N SER A 136 -3.82 -0.21 5.18
CA SER A 136 -5.09 -0.89 5.47
C SER A 136 -5.35 -2.06 4.51
N VAL A 137 -5.13 -1.85 3.20
CA VAL A 137 -5.27 -2.92 2.20
C VAL A 137 -4.26 -4.05 2.45
N MET A 138 -2.99 -3.71 2.71
CA MET A 138 -1.95 -4.72 2.99
C MET A 138 -2.25 -5.50 4.28
N ASP A 139 -2.78 -4.83 5.31
CA ASP A 139 -3.16 -5.48 6.57
C ASP A 139 -4.38 -6.40 6.40
N GLY A 140 -5.38 -5.97 5.63
CA GLY A 140 -6.57 -6.75 5.33
C GLY A 140 -6.30 -8.10 4.67
N GLU A 141 -5.20 -8.21 3.91
CA GLU A 141 -4.75 -9.43 3.24
C GLU A 141 -3.86 -10.34 4.12
N ARG A 142 -3.60 -9.95 5.37
CA ARG A 142 -2.76 -10.77 6.26
C ARG A 142 -3.42 -12.11 6.57
N LYS A 143 -2.59 -13.15 6.59
CA LYS A 143 -2.95 -14.51 7.00
C LYS A 143 -2.41 -14.91 8.37
N ARG A 144 -1.70 -13.99 9.03
CA ARG A 144 -1.00 -14.24 10.29
C ARG A 144 -1.50 -13.30 11.34
N VAL A 145 -1.93 -13.86 12.47
CA VAL A 145 -2.26 -13.11 13.68
C VAL A 145 -0.99 -12.91 14.49
N THR A 146 -0.83 -11.74 15.08
CA THR A 146 0.22 -11.43 16.05
C THR A 146 -0.34 -11.47 17.46
N LYS A 147 0.54 -11.30 18.46
CA LYS A 147 0.10 -11.25 19.86
C LYS A 147 -0.73 -9.99 20.14
N GLU A 148 -0.35 -8.90 19.51
CA GLU A 148 -1.04 -7.61 19.57
C GLU A 148 -2.46 -7.75 19.03
N ASP A 149 -2.65 -8.40 17.87
CA ASP A 149 -3.98 -8.70 17.32
C ASP A 149 -4.87 -9.48 18.32
N LEU A 150 -4.28 -10.43 19.07
CA LEU A 150 -5.03 -11.19 20.08
C LEU A 150 -5.45 -10.32 21.26
N CYS A 151 -4.54 -9.46 21.74
CA CYS A 151 -4.73 -8.65 22.94
C CYS A 151 -5.55 -7.37 22.68
N ASP A 152 -5.53 -6.86 21.45
CA ASP A 152 -6.25 -5.63 21.06
C ASP A 152 -7.77 -5.81 21.07
N HIS A 153 -8.25 -7.05 20.96
CA HIS A 153 -9.68 -7.32 20.77
C HIS A 153 -10.28 -8.11 21.93
N ALA A 154 -11.55 -7.83 22.19
CA ALA A 154 -12.41 -8.79 22.86
C ALA A 154 -12.84 -9.86 21.84
N TRP A 155 -13.00 -11.10 22.28
CA TRP A 155 -13.34 -12.21 21.40
C TRP A 155 -14.65 -12.83 21.82
N GLU A 156 -15.59 -12.88 20.89
CA GLU A 156 -16.78 -13.72 21.02
C GLU A 156 -16.36 -15.19 20.94
N PHE A 157 -16.89 -16.02 21.81
CA PHE A 157 -16.58 -17.44 21.92
C PHE A 157 -17.85 -18.28 21.91
N HIS A 158 -17.84 -19.33 21.11
CA HIS A 158 -18.86 -20.38 21.17
C HIS A 158 -18.31 -21.74 20.73
N PHE A 159 -18.96 -22.81 21.17
CA PHE A 159 -18.72 -24.16 20.71
C PHE A 159 -19.42 -24.40 19.36
N THR A 160 -18.87 -25.30 18.57
CA THR A 160 -19.49 -25.80 17.32
C THR A 160 -20.39 -26.99 17.62
N GLU A 161 -21.15 -27.44 16.61
CA GLU A 161 -22.04 -28.60 16.74
C GLU A 161 -21.30 -29.89 17.11
N ALA A 162 -20.04 -30.03 16.67
CA ALA A 162 -19.22 -31.19 16.97
C ALA A 162 -18.69 -31.22 18.42
N ALA A 163 -18.92 -30.16 19.20
CA ALA A 163 -18.60 -30.18 20.62
C ALA A 163 -19.56 -31.11 21.40
N PRO A 164 -19.07 -31.80 22.44
CA PRO A 164 -19.91 -32.61 23.32
C PRO A 164 -21.13 -31.84 23.82
N GLU A 165 -22.26 -32.51 23.91
CA GLU A 165 -23.56 -31.92 24.29
C GLU A 165 -23.49 -31.17 25.61
N TYR A 166 -22.77 -31.71 26.60
CA TYR A 166 -22.53 -31.05 27.88
C TYR A 166 -22.02 -29.60 27.72
N TRP A 167 -21.04 -29.37 26.84
CA TRP A 167 -20.49 -28.04 26.61
C TRP A 167 -21.46 -27.12 25.87
N ARG A 168 -22.19 -27.68 24.88
CA ARG A 168 -23.22 -26.92 24.15
C ARG A 168 -24.37 -26.48 25.06
N MET A 169 -24.77 -27.31 26.02
CA MET A 169 -25.81 -26.94 26.99
C MET A 169 -25.41 -25.76 27.89
N LEU A 170 -24.12 -25.57 28.14
CA LEU A 170 -23.60 -24.44 28.93
C LEU A 170 -23.37 -23.19 28.09
N ASP A 171 -23.41 -23.30 26.77
CA ASP A 171 -23.11 -22.23 25.83
C ASP A 171 -24.37 -21.41 25.49
N PRO A 172 -24.40 -20.10 25.83
CA PRO A 172 -25.49 -19.18 25.48
C PRO A 172 -25.89 -19.20 24.00
N TYR A 173 -24.93 -19.44 23.10
CA TYR A 173 -25.19 -19.51 21.66
C TYR A 173 -26.14 -20.66 21.29
N TRP A 174 -26.05 -21.80 21.99
CA TRP A 174 -26.82 -23.00 21.70
C TRP A 174 -28.14 -23.08 22.48
N ASN A 175 -28.12 -22.66 23.73
CA ASN A 175 -29.29 -22.76 24.61
C ASN A 175 -30.18 -21.50 24.60
N GLY A 176 -29.73 -20.42 23.92
CA GLY A 176 -30.47 -19.16 23.78
C GLY A 176 -30.61 -18.36 25.07
N THR A 177 -29.78 -18.63 26.09
CA THR A 177 -29.94 -18.01 27.41
C THR A 177 -29.34 -16.62 27.56
N GLY A 178 -28.67 -16.09 26.53
CA GLY A 178 -28.02 -14.78 26.62
C GLY A 178 -27.09 -14.45 25.47
N PRO A 179 -26.30 -13.36 25.58
CA PRO A 179 -25.30 -13.01 24.59
C PRO A 179 -24.19 -14.08 24.53
N PRO A 180 -23.49 -14.20 23.39
CA PRO A 180 -22.32 -15.05 23.27
C PRO A 180 -21.25 -14.75 24.32
N MET A 181 -20.52 -15.78 24.74
CA MET A 181 -19.46 -15.65 25.74
C MET A 181 -18.31 -14.79 25.22
N ARG A 182 -17.62 -14.09 26.13
CA ARG A 182 -16.46 -13.25 25.79
C ARG A 182 -15.16 -13.78 26.36
N ARG A 183 -14.09 -13.63 25.61
CA ARG A 183 -12.73 -14.06 25.96
C ARG A 183 -11.76 -12.91 25.71
N TYR A 184 -10.78 -12.79 26.58
CA TYR A 184 -9.77 -11.74 26.54
C TYR A 184 -8.40 -12.37 26.59
N PHE A 185 -7.55 -12.09 25.59
CA PHE A 185 -6.17 -12.54 25.59
C PHE A 185 -5.31 -11.46 26.23
N LEU A 186 -4.45 -11.83 27.17
CA LEU A 186 -3.64 -10.89 27.92
C LEU A 186 -2.17 -10.89 27.47
N PRO A 187 -1.44 -9.78 27.61
CA PRO A 187 -0.04 -9.69 27.21
C PRO A 187 0.91 -10.63 27.96
N ASP A 188 0.52 -11.17 29.12
CA ASP A 188 1.31 -12.16 29.87
C ASP A 188 1.18 -13.58 29.29
N GLY A 189 0.32 -13.79 28.29
CA GLY A 189 0.05 -15.10 27.71
C GLY A 189 -1.10 -15.85 28.38
N SER A 190 -1.80 -15.24 29.33
CA SER A 190 -3.02 -15.77 29.92
C SER A 190 -4.26 -15.36 29.11
N GLN A 191 -5.35 -16.09 29.29
CA GLN A 191 -6.67 -15.75 28.78
C GLN A 191 -7.63 -15.63 29.96
N THR A 192 -8.57 -14.70 29.87
CA THR A 192 -9.64 -14.53 30.86
C THR A 192 -11.03 -14.51 30.19
N ALA A 193 -12.08 -14.53 31.01
CA ALA A 193 -13.48 -14.49 30.59
C ALA A 193 -14.28 -13.60 31.54
N GLU A 194 -15.56 -13.41 31.23
CA GLU A 194 -16.49 -12.71 32.11
C GLU A 194 -16.72 -13.48 33.43
N PRO A 195 -16.98 -12.80 34.56
CA PRO A 195 -17.16 -13.45 35.86
C PRO A 195 -18.33 -14.43 35.95
N ASP A 196 -19.37 -14.23 35.15
CA ASP A 196 -20.59 -15.05 35.10
C ASP A 196 -20.48 -16.22 34.10
N ASP A 197 -19.33 -16.38 33.45
CA ASP A 197 -19.10 -17.43 32.48
C ASP A 197 -18.99 -18.82 33.15
N LYS A 198 -20.08 -19.57 33.07
CA LYS A 198 -20.20 -20.93 33.63
C LYS A 198 -19.31 -21.96 32.92
N VAL A 199 -18.94 -21.73 31.66
CA VAL A 199 -18.02 -22.60 30.91
C VAL A 199 -16.59 -22.37 31.38
N TRP A 200 -16.24 -21.13 31.67
CA TRP A 200 -14.93 -20.74 32.17
C TRP A 200 -14.68 -21.26 33.58
N GLY A 201 -15.65 -21.10 34.48
CA GLY A 201 -15.61 -21.67 35.83
C GLY A 201 -14.39 -21.24 36.68
N GLY A 202 -13.73 -20.13 36.33
CA GLY A 202 -12.53 -19.63 37.00
C GLY A 202 -11.24 -20.38 36.67
N HIS A 203 -11.22 -21.21 35.63
CA HIS A 203 -10.03 -21.95 35.23
C HIS A 203 -8.93 -21.04 34.67
N GLU A 204 -7.69 -21.29 35.07
CA GLU A 204 -6.53 -20.67 34.42
C GLU A 204 -6.41 -21.19 32.98
N SER A 205 -6.10 -20.28 32.06
CA SER A 205 -5.91 -20.61 30.65
C SER A 205 -4.74 -19.81 30.10
N CYS A 206 -3.85 -20.49 29.37
CA CYS A 206 -2.71 -19.88 28.70
C CYS A 206 -2.81 -20.10 27.20
N TYR A 207 -2.30 -19.13 26.44
CA TYR A 207 -2.24 -19.21 24.99
C TYR A 207 -0.81 -18.97 24.47
N SER A 208 -0.56 -19.50 23.26
CA SER A 208 0.65 -19.19 22.49
C SER A 208 0.35 -19.24 20.99
N ILE A 209 1.10 -18.47 20.22
CA ILE A 209 1.08 -18.51 18.76
C ILE A 209 2.19 -19.45 18.30
N VAL A 210 1.83 -20.51 17.57
CA VAL A 210 2.78 -21.47 17.03
C VAL A 210 2.99 -21.17 15.57
N THR A 211 4.23 -20.85 15.19
CA THR A 211 4.65 -20.69 13.78
C THR A 211 5.78 -21.66 13.49
N SER A 212 5.57 -22.59 12.57
CA SER A 212 6.63 -23.49 12.08
C SER A 212 7.02 -23.12 10.66
N LEU A 213 8.31 -23.20 10.37
CA LEU A 213 8.90 -22.91 9.07
C LEU A 213 9.46 -24.19 8.44
N LEU A 214 9.38 -24.27 7.12
CA LEU A 214 10.10 -25.23 6.29
C LEU A 214 11.56 -24.78 6.15
N ALA A 215 12.42 -25.68 5.67
CA ALA A 215 13.83 -25.38 5.44
C ALA A 215 14.07 -24.24 4.43
N ASP A 216 13.11 -24.00 3.52
CA ASP A 216 13.14 -22.90 2.56
C ASP A 216 12.57 -21.58 3.12
N GLY A 217 12.30 -21.51 4.43
CA GLY A 217 11.75 -20.34 5.11
C GLY A 217 10.25 -20.15 4.93
N LYS A 218 9.56 -20.99 4.14
CA LYS A 218 8.11 -20.93 4.00
C LYS A 218 7.42 -21.39 5.27
N ILE A 219 6.31 -20.76 5.61
CA ILE A 219 5.51 -21.15 6.77
C ILE A 219 4.83 -22.49 6.48
N ARG A 220 5.07 -23.46 7.35
CA ARG A 220 4.41 -24.77 7.33
C ARG A 220 3.08 -24.73 8.09
N GLN A 221 3.09 -24.14 9.28
CA GLN A 221 1.90 -24.01 10.12
C GLN A 221 1.94 -22.69 10.87
N HIS A 222 0.78 -22.06 11.02
CA HIS A 222 0.58 -20.88 11.86
C HIS A 222 -0.79 -21.01 12.51
N TYR A 223 -0.82 -21.13 13.84
CA TYR A 223 -2.07 -21.37 14.60
C TYR A 223 -1.95 -20.86 16.03
N VAL A 224 -3.08 -20.67 16.68
CA VAL A 224 -3.16 -20.35 18.11
C VAL A 224 -3.38 -21.63 18.89
N ARG A 225 -2.62 -21.82 19.97
CA ARG A 225 -2.77 -22.90 20.93
C ARG A 225 -3.27 -22.32 22.24
N ILE A 226 -4.39 -22.82 22.74
CA ILE A 226 -4.90 -22.49 24.09
C ILE A 226 -4.88 -23.77 24.92
N ASN A 227 -4.14 -23.76 26.03
CA ASN A 227 -3.91 -24.92 26.88
C ASN A 227 -3.48 -26.16 26.07
N ARG A 228 -4.10 -27.31 26.37
CA ARG A 228 -3.87 -28.60 25.70
C ARG A 228 -4.92 -28.91 24.62
N TRP A 229 -5.72 -27.93 24.22
CA TRP A 229 -6.71 -28.11 23.17
C TRP A 229 -6.06 -28.28 21.79
N PRO A 230 -6.78 -28.90 20.83
CA PRO A 230 -6.31 -29.00 19.45
C PRO A 230 -5.94 -27.63 18.85
N PRO A 231 -4.99 -27.58 17.88
CA PRO A 231 -4.64 -26.37 17.16
C PRO A 231 -5.87 -25.60 16.67
N MET A 232 -5.86 -24.27 16.81
CA MET A 232 -6.91 -23.42 16.25
C MET A 232 -6.33 -22.56 15.15
N TYR A 233 -6.88 -22.73 13.95
CA TYR A 233 -6.43 -22.04 12.76
C TYR A 233 -7.01 -20.63 12.70
N VAL A 234 -6.24 -19.75 12.08
CA VAL A 234 -6.49 -18.32 12.06
C VAL A 234 -6.95 -17.94 10.65
N THR A 235 -8.02 -17.15 10.56
CA THR A 235 -8.52 -16.60 9.31
C THR A 235 -8.82 -15.12 9.48
N ARG A 236 -8.39 -14.29 8.52
CA ARG A 236 -8.81 -12.89 8.39
C ARG A 236 -10.04 -12.86 7.48
N LYS A 237 -11.12 -12.22 7.92
CA LYS A 237 -12.38 -12.13 7.18
C LYS A 237 -12.41 -10.86 6.31
N ASN A 238 -13.39 -10.79 5.41
CA ASN A 238 -13.54 -9.68 4.45
C ASN A 238 -13.84 -8.32 5.13
N ASP A 239 -14.48 -8.36 6.30
CA ASP A 239 -14.71 -7.21 7.18
C ASP A 239 -13.47 -6.87 8.02
N TRP A 240 -12.33 -7.53 7.80
CA TRP A 240 -11.10 -7.39 8.59
C TRP A 240 -11.23 -7.79 10.06
N SER A 241 -12.28 -8.55 10.42
CA SER A 241 -12.29 -9.30 11.68
C SER A 241 -11.37 -10.52 11.60
N TRP A 242 -10.93 -10.97 12.77
CA TRP A 242 -10.20 -12.22 12.93
C TRP A 242 -11.14 -13.33 13.39
N GLU A 243 -10.93 -14.53 12.87
CA GLU A 243 -11.52 -15.77 13.38
C GLU A 243 -10.41 -16.74 13.77
N ILE A 244 -10.54 -17.35 14.95
CA ILE A 244 -9.66 -18.42 15.44
C ILE A 244 -10.56 -19.62 15.73
N SER A 245 -10.40 -20.70 14.98
CA SER A 245 -11.34 -21.82 15.07
C SER A 245 -10.69 -23.19 14.88
N ASN A 246 -11.37 -24.19 15.42
CA ASN A 246 -11.14 -25.58 15.09
C ASN A 246 -12.51 -26.29 14.99
N ASN A 247 -12.49 -27.62 14.89
CA ASN A 247 -13.71 -28.42 14.81
C ASN A 247 -14.55 -28.44 16.09
N LEU A 248 -14.11 -27.84 17.20
CA LEU A 248 -14.85 -27.84 18.46
C LEU A 248 -15.36 -26.47 18.85
N ARG A 249 -14.65 -25.40 18.50
CA ARG A 249 -14.96 -24.04 18.97
C ARG A 249 -14.45 -22.96 18.03
N ILE A 250 -15.07 -21.80 18.15
CA ILE A 250 -14.82 -20.61 17.34
C ILE A 250 -14.62 -19.41 18.27
N TYR A 251 -13.63 -18.60 17.94
CA TYR A 251 -13.44 -17.26 18.49
C TYR A 251 -13.53 -16.25 17.34
N ARG A 252 -14.27 -15.15 17.54
CA ARG A 252 -14.36 -14.05 16.57
C ARG A 252 -14.01 -12.74 17.26
N SER A 253 -13.15 -11.92 16.65
CA SER A 253 -12.84 -10.61 17.20
C SER A 253 -14.08 -9.72 17.10
N ILE A 254 -14.40 -9.04 18.21
CA ILE A 254 -15.57 -8.18 18.33
C ILE A 254 -15.18 -6.76 17.90
N PRO A 255 -15.88 -6.14 16.94
CA PRO A 255 -15.68 -4.74 16.58
C PRO A 255 -15.69 -3.83 17.81
N ASP A 256 -14.78 -2.86 17.84
CA ASP A 256 -14.48 -2.06 19.02
C ASP A 256 -14.42 -0.56 18.69
N ALA A 257 -15.13 -0.13 17.65
CA ALA A 257 -15.16 1.27 17.21
C ALA A 257 -15.61 2.22 18.32
N ASP A 258 -16.45 1.77 19.25
CA ASP A 258 -16.97 2.53 20.39
C ASP A 258 -15.93 2.79 21.50
N LYS A 259 -14.79 2.09 21.48
CA LYS A 259 -13.73 2.26 22.47
C LYS A 259 -12.79 3.39 22.08
N GLU A 260 -12.35 4.18 23.06
CA GLU A 260 -11.41 5.29 22.88
C GLU A 260 -10.12 4.87 22.14
N ASP A 261 -9.53 3.74 22.53
CA ASP A 261 -8.34 3.15 21.90
C ASP A 261 -8.66 1.98 20.95
N GLY A 262 -9.92 1.88 20.53
CA GLY A 262 -10.42 0.81 19.67
C GLY A 262 -9.75 0.80 18.29
N THR A 263 -9.75 -0.36 17.65
CA THR A 263 -9.20 -0.53 16.30
C THR A 263 -10.23 -0.27 15.19
N GLY A 264 -11.52 -0.27 15.52
CA GLY A 264 -12.58 -0.01 14.55
C GLY A 264 -12.58 1.40 13.95
N PRO A 265 -13.20 1.57 12.76
CA PRO A 265 -13.46 2.88 12.17
C PRO A 265 -14.55 3.60 12.97
N LEU A 266 -14.26 4.83 13.37
CA LEU A 266 -15.25 5.72 14.00
C LEU A 266 -15.93 6.54 12.91
N PHE A 267 -17.18 6.20 12.60
CA PHE A 267 -18.04 7.08 11.80
C PHE A 267 -18.77 8.02 12.75
N LEU A 268 -18.31 9.27 12.85
CA LEU A 268 -19.15 10.32 13.40
C LEU A 268 -20.30 10.49 12.41
N LEU A 269 -21.51 10.10 12.82
CA LEU A 269 -22.72 10.42 12.08
C LEU A 269 -22.81 11.96 12.01
N TYR A 270 -22.53 12.52 10.84
CA TYR A 270 -22.74 13.93 10.53
C TYR A 270 -24.22 14.21 10.25
#